data_AF-A0A3E0N8F0-F1
#
_entry.id   AF-A0A3E0N8F0-F1
#
_cell.length_a   1.000
_cell.length_b   1.000
_cell.length_c   1.000
_cell.angle_alpha   90.00
_cell.angle_beta   90.00
_cell.angle_gamma   90.00
#
_symmetry.space_group_name_H-M   'P 1'
#
loop_
_entity.id
_entity.type
_entity.pdbx_description
1 polymer ?
#
loop_
_entity_poly.entity_id
_entity_poly.type
_entity_poly.pdbx_seq_one_letter_code
_entity_poly.pdbx_strand_id
1 'polypeptide(L)'
;MHSPSIFRRTPRDRSPGIWAPLVLSALLFGASLGAQEVAPFAEGEDEDRGSPAELLDVLDLTEEKFAALRDGEPLEQQPEGLDLLHRLLFRLPNISSISLDAWAATDAKVSSWPADTAAWRRQFFALEGRVKSFRRVKLATAEALRWNFARYYRCQVMLGEAETPAVVFARAVPRRWRADTPLDEPISFRGLFLVRGAAAEPETPGPLLFACDRLAWHPDSLLGNAGMDVGLLDTVQSGRKLGSADRDCFYALLTAAGTIPQTDLNAAADESVAQRRDELTEKLVELETRQREIEERLAAHERLADAEASAPADPEVQKLRTELANVRRDRIVAETALATTERGFHDLLRSLIRPSSTQGELLRFRGRALRILRVPLGGGDRDVVLRHGFDHYYEIDATVSLDLDVRFERATVVPPAEEQGGQEPGDAASDQQAGGDGDSASDSDDNDDHADQPNQTITSTVETVSQYPVTFCVRTLPEGTPTGPKVDVPIEIVGFHMKNWRFQTGERLADGSFRKRQAPLLIGRKPLIIDTSIRENTTLAIVGGSLFVLTILVVWISVWMLGRGDRAFQEAALSKRYAVDEGVSLNDLDIQTDDGPNFRDLGS
;
A
#
# COMPACT_ATOMS: atom_id res chain seq x y z
N MET A 1 -14.47 -52.19 -4.58
CA MET A 1 -13.13 -51.71 -4.20
C MET A 1 -13.24 -50.19 -4.05
N HIS A 2 -13.88 -49.64 -3.01
CA HIS A 2 -13.47 -49.55 -1.59
C HIS A 2 -12.07 -48.91 -1.50
N SER A 3 -11.88 -47.69 -0.99
CA SER A 3 -12.30 -47.17 0.34
C SER A 3 -12.10 -45.63 0.42
N PRO A 4 -12.50 -44.92 1.51
CA PRO A 4 -13.51 -43.88 1.39
C PRO A 4 -13.19 -42.52 2.07
N SER A 5 -14.17 -41.63 1.94
CA SER A 5 -14.41 -40.37 2.64
C SER A 5 -14.24 -40.43 4.17
N ILE A 6 -13.60 -39.39 4.73
CA ILE A 6 -13.50 -39.17 6.18
C ILE A 6 -14.53 -38.12 6.64
N PHE A 7 -15.47 -38.61 7.43
CA PHE A 7 -16.51 -37.89 8.14
C PHE A 7 -15.95 -37.12 9.36
N ARG A 8 -16.36 -35.87 9.54
CA ARG A 8 -16.16 -35.10 10.78
C ARG A 8 -16.94 -35.73 11.94
N ARG A 9 -16.27 -35.95 13.08
CA ARG A 9 -16.89 -36.18 14.40
C ARG A 9 -16.75 -34.94 15.27
N THR A 10 -17.88 -34.42 15.74
CA THR A 10 -18.00 -33.53 16.90
C THR A 10 -17.92 -34.35 18.20
N PRO A 11 -17.39 -33.79 19.29
CA PRO A 11 -17.70 -34.26 20.63
C PRO A 11 -18.66 -33.32 21.37
N ARG A 12 -19.69 -33.96 21.94
CA ARG A 12 -20.64 -33.47 22.94
C ARG A 12 -19.94 -32.93 24.20
N ASP A 13 -20.37 -31.75 24.61
CA ASP A 13 -21.10 -31.46 25.85
C ASP A 13 -20.78 -32.33 27.09
N ARG A 14 -20.06 -31.73 28.06
CA ARG A 14 -20.12 -32.02 29.51
C ARG A 14 -19.72 -30.77 30.32
N SER A 15 -20.72 -30.12 30.92
CA SER A 15 -20.63 -29.45 32.24
C SER A 15 -21.43 -30.30 33.25
N PRO A 16 -21.35 -30.17 34.61
CA PRO A 16 -21.09 -28.96 35.40
C PRO A 16 -20.28 -29.15 36.72
N GLY A 17 -20.02 -28.03 37.43
CA GLY A 17 -19.53 -27.99 38.83
C GLY A 17 -18.83 -26.65 39.12
N ILE A 18 -19.57 -25.58 39.45
CA ILE A 18 -19.84 -25.08 40.82
C ILE A 18 -18.54 -24.93 41.65
N TRP A 19 -18.10 -23.69 41.90
CA TRP A 19 -17.87 -23.08 43.23
C TRP A 19 -17.47 -21.60 43.02
N ALA A 20 -18.37 -20.69 43.40
CA ALA A 20 -18.06 -19.27 43.63
C ALA A 20 -17.40 -19.10 45.01
N PRO A 21 -16.66 -18.00 45.22
CA PRO A 21 -17.22 -17.05 46.19
C PRO A 21 -17.16 -15.58 45.75
N LEU A 22 -18.27 -14.93 46.09
CA LEU A 22 -18.49 -13.51 46.38
C LEU A 22 -17.23 -12.70 46.75
N VAL A 23 -16.99 -11.62 45.99
CA VAL A 23 -16.51 -10.35 46.57
C VAL A 23 -17.34 -9.20 45.98
N LEU A 24 -18.00 -8.51 46.91
CA LEU A 24 -18.84 -7.34 46.77
C LEU A 24 -17.97 -6.09 46.91
N SER A 25 -18.04 -5.14 45.97
CA SER A 25 -17.83 -3.67 46.13
C SER A 25 -17.73 -3.04 44.74
N ALA A 26 -18.78 -2.40 44.21
CA ALA A 26 -19.15 -1.00 44.48
C ALA A 26 -18.11 0.01 43.99
N LEU A 27 -18.30 0.51 42.76
CA LEU A 27 -17.98 1.89 42.34
C LEU A 27 -18.76 2.19 41.04
N LEU A 28 -19.93 2.81 41.21
CA LEU A 28 -20.74 3.40 40.16
C LEU A 28 -20.22 4.82 39.88
N PHE A 29 -19.50 4.99 38.78
CA PHE A 29 -19.41 6.27 38.07
C PHE A 29 -19.63 5.97 36.58
N GLY A 30 -20.89 5.98 36.18
CA GLY A 30 -21.31 5.80 34.80
C GLY A 30 -21.03 7.06 33.99
N ALA A 31 -19.92 7.08 33.27
CA ALA A 31 -19.76 7.92 32.10
C ALA A 31 -20.46 7.20 30.92
N SER A 32 -21.72 7.56 30.68
CA SER A 32 -22.44 7.20 29.46
C SER A 32 -21.81 7.96 28.28
N LEU A 33 -20.83 7.33 27.63
CA LEU A 33 -20.46 7.67 26.27
C LEU A 33 -21.46 6.96 25.37
N GLY A 34 -22.34 7.74 24.74
CA GLY A 34 -23.39 7.25 23.86
C GLY A 34 -22.82 6.39 22.75
N ALA A 35 -23.04 5.08 22.86
CA ALA A 35 -23.15 4.22 21.70
C ALA A 35 -24.36 4.73 20.93
N GLN A 36 -24.10 5.47 19.85
CA GLN A 36 -25.13 5.89 18.91
C GLN A 36 -25.67 4.61 18.27
N GLU A 37 -26.81 4.15 18.81
CA GLU A 37 -27.60 3.06 18.24
C GLU A 37 -27.95 3.50 16.81
N VAL A 38 -27.27 2.90 15.83
CA VAL A 38 -27.54 3.13 14.42
C VAL A 38 -28.94 2.59 14.19
N ALA A 39 -29.92 3.49 14.04
CA ALA A 39 -31.29 3.14 13.75
C ALA A 39 -31.33 2.17 12.55
N PRO A 40 -32.19 1.14 12.57
CA PRO A 40 -32.35 0.24 11.42
C PRO A 40 -32.68 1.08 10.19
N PHE A 41 -31.82 0.97 9.17
CA PHE A 41 -31.98 1.66 7.90
C PHE A 41 -33.35 1.31 7.31
N ALA A 42 -34.19 2.33 7.11
CA ALA A 42 -35.52 2.15 6.53
C ALA A 42 -35.40 1.56 5.10
N GLU A 43 -36.13 0.47 4.85
CA GLU A 43 -36.16 -0.34 3.62
C GLU A 43 -36.78 0.36 2.39
N GLY A 44 -36.79 1.70 2.32
CA GLY A 44 -37.79 2.44 1.56
C GLY A 44 -37.40 3.07 0.22
N GLU A 45 -36.37 2.62 -0.52
CA GLU A 45 -36.03 3.21 -1.84
C GLU A 45 -35.44 2.25 -2.90
N ASP A 46 -35.43 0.92 -2.68
CA ASP A 46 -34.89 -0.04 -3.68
C ASP A 46 -35.91 -0.51 -4.73
N GLU A 47 -37.16 0.01 -4.71
CA GLU A 47 -38.27 -0.47 -5.54
C GLU A 47 -38.29 0.01 -6.99
N ASP A 48 -37.45 0.97 -7.40
CA ASP A 48 -37.48 1.52 -8.77
C ASP A 48 -36.24 1.17 -9.61
N ARG A 49 -35.68 -0.02 -9.37
CA ARG A 49 -34.68 -0.59 -10.29
C ARG A 49 -35.43 -1.18 -11.48
N GLY A 50 -35.71 -0.34 -12.47
CA GLY A 50 -36.35 -0.74 -13.73
C GLY A 50 -35.76 -2.03 -14.31
N SER A 51 -36.56 -2.74 -15.10
CA SER A 51 -36.15 -4.03 -15.66
C SER A 51 -34.92 -3.86 -16.58
N PRO A 52 -34.09 -4.91 -16.76
CA PRO A 52 -32.96 -4.84 -17.68
C PRO A 52 -33.40 -4.46 -19.10
N ALA A 53 -34.58 -4.91 -19.53
CA ALA A 53 -35.15 -4.59 -20.85
C ALA A 53 -35.44 -3.09 -21.00
N GLU A 54 -36.07 -2.47 -20.00
CA GLU A 54 -36.35 -1.03 -19.99
C GLU A 54 -35.08 -0.19 -20.05
N LEU A 55 -34.03 -0.55 -19.28
CA LEU A 55 -32.75 0.15 -19.36
C LEU A 55 -32.13 -0.01 -20.76
N LEU A 56 -32.15 -1.22 -21.33
CA LEU A 56 -31.62 -1.45 -22.67
C LEU A 56 -32.38 -0.61 -23.72
N ASP A 57 -33.71 -0.47 -23.59
CA ASP A 57 -34.50 0.37 -24.48
C ASP A 57 -34.13 1.85 -24.35
N VAL A 58 -33.94 2.36 -23.13
CA VAL A 58 -33.44 3.73 -22.87
C VAL A 58 -32.06 3.97 -23.49
N LEU A 59 -31.23 2.92 -23.55
CA LEU A 59 -29.90 2.95 -24.15
C LEU A 59 -29.90 2.76 -25.68
N ASP A 60 -31.09 2.72 -26.32
CA ASP A 60 -31.30 2.46 -27.74
C ASP A 60 -30.75 1.08 -28.16
N LEU A 61 -31.00 0.07 -27.33
CA LEU A 61 -30.70 -1.35 -27.49
C LEU A 61 -32.02 -2.15 -27.49
N THR A 62 -32.88 -1.83 -28.46
CA THR A 62 -34.26 -2.30 -28.56
C THR A 62 -34.38 -3.78 -28.95
N GLU A 63 -35.53 -4.39 -28.65
CA GLU A 63 -35.86 -5.75 -29.06
C GLU A 63 -35.64 -5.99 -30.56
N GLU A 64 -36.04 -5.03 -31.40
CA GLU A 64 -35.89 -5.09 -32.85
C GLU A 64 -34.43 -5.31 -33.28
N LYS A 65 -33.47 -4.68 -32.60
CA LYS A 65 -32.04 -4.84 -32.90
C LYS A 65 -31.53 -6.22 -32.52
N PHE A 66 -32.03 -6.81 -31.44
CA PHE A 66 -31.70 -8.18 -31.04
C PHE A 66 -32.42 -9.23 -31.92
N ALA A 67 -33.64 -8.94 -32.37
CA ALA A 67 -34.39 -9.78 -33.29
C ALA A 67 -33.74 -9.87 -34.68
N ALA A 68 -33.02 -8.81 -35.10
CA ALA A 68 -32.25 -8.80 -36.34
C ALA A 68 -31.05 -9.77 -36.33
N LEU A 69 -30.58 -10.21 -35.16
CA LEU A 69 -29.46 -11.13 -35.05
C LEU A 69 -29.85 -12.55 -35.47
N ARG A 70 -28.97 -13.21 -36.23
CA ARG A 70 -29.20 -14.57 -36.75
C ARG A 70 -28.34 -15.59 -36.01
N ASP A 71 -28.97 -16.65 -35.52
CA ASP A 71 -28.27 -17.80 -34.95
C ASP A 71 -27.57 -18.58 -36.08
N GLY A 72 -26.39 -19.13 -35.80
CA GLY A 72 -25.61 -19.92 -36.74
C GLY A 72 -24.73 -19.11 -37.72
N GLU A 73 -24.82 -17.77 -37.72
CA GLU A 73 -23.96 -16.89 -38.52
C GLU A 73 -22.90 -16.21 -37.61
N PRO A 74 -21.66 -15.97 -38.08
CA PRO A 74 -20.68 -15.19 -37.33
C PRO A 74 -21.16 -13.75 -37.09
N LEU A 75 -21.18 -13.29 -35.83
CA LEU A 75 -21.67 -11.96 -35.47
C LEU A 75 -20.88 -10.84 -36.18
N GLU A 76 -19.59 -11.04 -36.40
CA GLU A 76 -18.71 -10.09 -37.08
C GLU A 76 -19.02 -9.92 -38.58
N GLN A 77 -19.78 -10.86 -39.18
CA GLN A 77 -20.21 -10.80 -40.58
C GLN A 77 -21.59 -10.14 -40.74
N GLN A 78 -22.31 -9.92 -39.64
CA GLN A 78 -23.62 -9.28 -39.62
C GLN A 78 -23.43 -7.77 -39.37
N PRO A 79 -23.70 -6.86 -40.34
CA PRO A 79 -23.52 -5.42 -40.16
C PRO A 79 -24.31 -4.87 -38.96
N GLU A 80 -25.55 -5.33 -38.77
CA GLU A 80 -26.41 -4.97 -37.64
C GLU A 80 -25.87 -5.51 -36.32
N GLY A 81 -25.33 -6.73 -36.33
CA GLY A 81 -24.73 -7.37 -35.17
C GLY A 81 -23.47 -6.66 -34.66
N LEU A 82 -22.64 -6.16 -35.58
CA LEU A 82 -21.42 -5.44 -35.23
C LEU A 82 -21.72 -4.04 -34.66
N ASP A 83 -22.65 -3.27 -35.24
CA ASP A 83 -23.06 -1.96 -34.65
C ASP A 83 -23.68 -2.16 -33.27
N LEU A 84 -24.54 -3.18 -33.10
CA LEU A 84 -25.13 -3.53 -31.81
C LEU A 84 -24.06 -3.88 -30.78
N LEU A 85 -23.09 -4.72 -31.15
CA LEU A 85 -22.00 -5.12 -30.26
C LEU A 85 -21.18 -3.90 -29.80
N HIS A 86 -20.77 -3.03 -30.72
CA HIS A 86 -19.99 -1.84 -30.37
C HIS A 86 -20.77 -0.90 -29.45
N ARG A 87 -22.07 -0.73 -29.70
CA ARG A 87 -22.95 0.04 -28.85
C ARG A 87 -23.10 -0.57 -27.46
N LEU A 88 -23.25 -1.89 -27.36
CA LEU A 88 -23.30 -2.60 -26.09
C LEU A 88 -22.01 -2.37 -25.28
N LEU A 89 -20.85 -2.63 -25.89
CA LEU A 89 -19.54 -2.43 -25.24
C LEU A 89 -19.29 -0.97 -24.86
N PHE A 90 -19.88 0.00 -25.58
CA PHE A 90 -19.84 1.40 -25.20
C PHE A 90 -20.67 1.70 -23.94
N ARG A 91 -21.86 1.09 -23.81
CA ARG A 91 -22.83 1.40 -22.75
C ARG A 91 -22.66 0.59 -21.48
N LEU A 92 -22.21 -0.66 -21.56
CA LEU A 92 -22.05 -1.57 -20.41
C LEU A 92 -21.27 -0.98 -19.22
N PRO A 93 -20.18 -0.22 -19.40
CA PRO A 93 -19.45 0.37 -18.26
C PRO A 93 -20.23 1.41 -17.46
N ASN A 94 -21.33 1.94 -18.01
CA ASN A 94 -22.18 2.92 -17.34
C ASN A 94 -23.33 2.27 -16.55
N ILE A 95 -23.49 0.95 -16.66
CA ILE A 95 -24.47 0.21 -15.87
C ILE A 95 -23.85 -0.09 -14.51
N SER A 96 -24.57 0.23 -13.43
CA SER A 96 -24.07 -0.03 -12.08
C SER A 96 -23.85 -1.54 -11.87
N SER A 97 -22.77 -1.89 -11.16
CA SER A 97 -22.48 -3.28 -10.82
C SER A 97 -23.60 -3.92 -9.98
N ILE A 98 -24.25 -3.15 -9.11
CA ILE A 98 -25.41 -3.62 -8.33
C ILE A 98 -26.56 -4.03 -9.25
N SER A 99 -26.88 -3.21 -10.26
CA SER A 99 -27.95 -3.50 -11.21
C SER A 99 -27.61 -4.78 -11.98
N LEU A 100 -26.37 -4.90 -12.45
CA LEU A 100 -25.89 -6.11 -13.13
C LEU A 100 -25.99 -7.34 -12.22
N ASP A 101 -25.59 -7.25 -10.96
CA ASP A 101 -25.69 -8.35 -10.00
C ASP A 101 -27.15 -8.73 -9.69
N ALA A 102 -28.05 -7.74 -9.61
CA ALA A 102 -29.47 -7.98 -9.38
C ALA A 102 -30.18 -8.60 -10.60
N TRP A 103 -29.73 -8.27 -11.82
CA TRP A 103 -30.32 -8.76 -13.07
C TRP A 103 -29.73 -10.07 -13.56
N ALA A 104 -28.47 -10.34 -13.23
CA ALA A 104 -27.75 -11.48 -13.75
C ALA A 104 -28.25 -12.79 -13.10
N ALA A 105 -28.96 -13.61 -13.87
CA ALA A 105 -29.40 -14.91 -13.40
C ALA A 105 -28.19 -15.81 -13.10
N THR A 106 -28.09 -16.30 -11.86
CA THR A 106 -26.95 -17.11 -11.37
C THR A 106 -27.09 -18.61 -11.68
N ASP A 107 -28.31 -19.12 -11.85
CA ASP A 107 -28.60 -20.56 -11.96
C ASP A 107 -28.96 -21.02 -13.37
N ALA A 108 -28.62 -20.24 -14.40
CA ALA A 108 -28.88 -20.64 -15.77
C ALA A 108 -27.98 -21.83 -16.14
N LYS A 109 -28.55 -23.03 -16.21
CA LYS A 109 -27.86 -24.21 -16.76
C LYS A 109 -27.71 -24.06 -18.27
N VAL A 110 -26.69 -23.29 -18.67
CA VAL A 110 -26.41 -22.93 -20.06
C VAL A 110 -26.26 -24.16 -20.97
N SER A 111 -25.75 -25.27 -20.44
CA SER A 111 -25.61 -26.55 -21.16
C SER A 111 -26.95 -27.18 -21.57
N SER A 112 -28.06 -26.77 -20.93
CA SER A 112 -29.41 -27.27 -21.22
C SER A 112 -30.22 -26.36 -22.14
N TRP A 113 -29.63 -25.26 -22.62
CA TRP A 113 -30.36 -24.32 -23.46
C TRP A 113 -30.74 -24.95 -24.81
N PRO A 114 -31.97 -24.72 -25.28
CA PRO A 114 -32.41 -25.24 -26.57
C PRO A 114 -31.59 -24.66 -27.74
N ALA A 115 -31.74 -25.27 -28.91
CA ALA A 115 -31.14 -24.79 -30.14
C ALA A 115 -31.66 -23.39 -30.51
N ASP A 116 -32.96 -23.16 -30.33
CA ASP A 116 -33.57 -21.83 -30.43
C ASP A 116 -33.26 -21.02 -29.18
N THR A 117 -32.43 -20.00 -29.35
CA THR A 117 -31.96 -19.16 -28.23
C THR A 117 -32.65 -17.81 -28.15
N ALA A 118 -33.67 -17.54 -28.99
CA ALA A 118 -34.30 -16.23 -29.12
C ALA A 118 -34.85 -15.69 -27.80
N ALA A 119 -35.47 -16.55 -26.97
CA ALA A 119 -36.05 -16.17 -25.69
C ALA A 119 -35.03 -15.69 -24.64
N TRP A 120 -33.76 -16.07 -24.80
CA TRP A 120 -32.69 -15.73 -23.85
C TRP A 120 -31.95 -14.45 -24.23
N ARG A 121 -32.19 -13.91 -25.43
CA ARG A 121 -31.58 -12.65 -25.88
C ARG A 121 -32.00 -11.52 -24.94
N ARG A 122 -31.12 -10.53 -24.77
CA ARG A 122 -31.31 -9.37 -23.86
C ARG A 122 -31.31 -9.70 -22.37
N GLN A 123 -31.05 -10.95 -21.98
CA GLN A 123 -30.93 -11.32 -20.57
C GLN A 123 -29.47 -11.30 -20.12
N PHE A 124 -29.24 -10.86 -18.89
CA PHE A 124 -27.94 -10.92 -18.23
C PHE A 124 -27.80 -12.24 -17.47
N PHE A 125 -26.60 -12.81 -17.53
CA PHE A 125 -26.25 -14.04 -16.82
C PHE A 125 -24.96 -13.85 -16.04
N ALA A 126 -24.92 -14.36 -14.82
CA ALA A 126 -23.68 -14.47 -14.05
C ALA A 126 -23.09 -15.83 -14.35
N LEU A 127 -21.99 -15.86 -15.10
CA LEU A 127 -21.40 -17.07 -15.63
C LEU A 127 -19.96 -17.23 -15.18
N GLU A 128 -19.57 -18.48 -14.96
CA GLU A 128 -18.21 -18.89 -14.62
C GLU A 128 -17.67 -19.83 -15.69
N GLY A 129 -16.35 -19.80 -15.90
CA GLY A 129 -15.71 -20.65 -16.88
C GLY A 129 -14.20 -20.48 -16.88
N ARG A 130 -13.58 -20.99 -17.95
CA ARG A 130 -12.13 -20.87 -18.18
C ARG A 130 -11.89 -20.23 -19.55
N VAL A 131 -11.08 -19.18 -19.60
CA VAL A 131 -10.66 -18.60 -20.88
C VAL A 131 -9.56 -19.47 -21.49
N LYS A 132 -9.73 -19.83 -22.76
CA LYS A 132 -8.77 -20.65 -23.51
C LYS A 132 -7.87 -19.82 -24.41
N SER A 133 -8.41 -18.75 -24.97
CA SER A 133 -7.66 -17.78 -25.75
C SER A 133 -8.41 -16.46 -25.81
N PHE A 134 -7.72 -15.39 -26.20
CA PHE A 134 -8.38 -14.15 -26.56
C PHE A 134 -7.65 -13.47 -27.72
N ARG A 135 -8.42 -12.72 -28.51
CA ARG A 135 -7.91 -11.88 -29.57
C ARG A 135 -8.28 -10.43 -29.31
N ARG A 136 -7.32 -9.54 -29.48
CA ARG A 136 -7.55 -8.09 -29.49
C ARG A 136 -8.07 -7.67 -30.86
N VAL A 137 -9.26 -7.08 -30.92
CA VAL A 137 -9.85 -6.54 -32.14
C VAL A 137 -9.72 -5.03 -32.12
N LYS A 138 -9.04 -4.47 -33.12
CA LYS A 138 -8.88 -3.02 -33.28
C LYS A 138 -10.05 -2.48 -34.09
N LEU A 139 -10.67 -1.40 -33.61
CA LEU A 139 -11.70 -0.69 -34.35
C LEU A 139 -11.09 0.20 -35.44
N ALA A 140 -11.85 0.43 -36.52
CA ALA A 140 -11.48 1.45 -37.49
C ALA A 140 -11.47 2.83 -36.81
N THR A 141 -10.61 3.75 -37.25
CA THR A 141 -10.44 5.07 -36.59
C THR A 141 -11.76 5.82 -36.43
N ALA A 142 -12.62 5.82 -37.46
CA ALA A 142 -13.93 6.46 -37.40
C ALA A 142 -14.86 5.84 -36.35
N GLU A 143 -14.86 4.51 -36.23
CA GLU A 143 -15.64 3.79 -35.21
C GLU A 143 -15.07 4.02 -33.81
N ALA A 144 -13.74 4.01 -33.68
CA ALA A 144 -13.08 4.25 -32.41
C ALA A 144 -13.41 5.64 -31.84
N LEU A 145 -13.49 6.65 -32.71
CA LEU A 145 -13.95 8.00 -32.36
C LEU A 145 -15.44 8.00 -32.00
N ARG A 146 -16.29 7.36 -32.82
CA ARG A 146 -17.74 7.28 -32.59
C ARG A 146 -18.08 6.64 -31.23
N TRP A 147 -17.36 5.59 -30.86
CA TRP A 147 -17.62 4.81 -29.64
C TRP A 147 -16.71 5.16 -28.47
N ASN A 148 -15.75 6.06 -28.63
CA ASN A 148 -14.80 6.45 -27.58
C ASN A 148 -14.04 5.25 -26.96
N PHE A 149 -13.69 4.26 -27.77
CA PHE A 149 -12.72 3.21 -27.43
C PHE A 149 -12.07 2.65 -28.70
N ALA A 150 -10.78 2.32 -28.65
CA ALA A 150 -10.03 1.93 -29.86
C ALA A 150 -10.02 0.41 -30.15
N ARG A 151 -10.45 -0.40 -29.18
CA ARG A 151 -10.33 -1.86 -29.24
C ARG A 151 -11.31 -2.54 -28.30
N TYR A 152 -11.66 -3.78 -28.64
CA TYR A 152 -12.32 -4.72 -27.75
C TYR A 152 -11.62 -6.08 -27.84
N TYR A 153 -12.09 -7.05 -27.07
CA TYR A 153 -11.49 -8.36 -26.98
C TYR A 153 -12.54 -9.43 -27.27
N ARG A 154 -12.14 -10.44 -28.05
CA ARG A 154 -12.92 -11.62 -28.36
C ARG A 154 -12.28 -12.80 -27.64
N CYS A 155 -12.93 -13.30 -26.60
CA CYS A 155 -12.41 -14.34 -25.72
C CYS A 155 -13.11 -15.67 -26.01
N GLN A 156 -12.34 -16.72 -26.25
CA GLN A 156 -12.86 -18.10 -26.29
C GLN A 156 -12.91 -18.65 -24.88
N VAL A 157 -14.09 -19.06 -24.43
CA VAL A 157 -14.36 -19.47 -23.05
C VAL A 157 -15.04 -20.83 -23.04
N MET A 158 -14.70 -21.67 -22.06
CA MET A 158 -15.45 -22.89 -21.74
C MET A 158 -16.24 -22.63 -20.45
N LEU A 159 -17.57 -22.68 -20.54
CA LEU A 159 -18.48 -22.33 -19.45
C LEU A 159 -18.90 -23.55 -18.62
N GLY A 160 -18.89 -23.37 -17.30
CA GLY A 160 -19.34 -24.35 -16.32
C GLY A 160 -18.59 -25.70 -16.36
N GLU A 161 -19.10 -26.67 -15.60
CA GLU A 161 -18.52 -28.03 -15.54
C GLU A 161 -18.71 -28.81 -16.83
N ALA A 162 -19.75 -28.49 -17.60
CA ALA A 162 -20.04 -29.14 -18.88
C ALA A 162 -19.14 -28.65 -20.03
N GLU A 163 -18.20 -27.73 -19.74
CA GLU A 163 -17.30 -27.12 -20.72
C GLU A 163 -18.04 -26.63 -21.98
N THR A 164 -19.14 -25.89 -21.80
CA THR A 164 -19.92 -25.40 -22.93
C THR A 164 -19.16 -24.29 -23.66
N PRO A 165 -18.88 -24.41 -24.97
CA PRO A 165 -18.08 -23.42 -25.68
C PRO A 165 -18.84 -22.10 -25.82
N ALA A 166 -18.15 -21.01 -25.54
CA ALA A 166 -18.67 -19.65 -25.65
C ALA A 166 -17.63 -18.69 -26.24
N VAL A 167 -18.14 -17.61 -26.83
CA VAL A 167 -17.35 -16.46 -27.25
C VAL A 167 -17.85 -15.25 -26.48
N VAL A 168 -16.98 -14.68 -25.65
CA VAL A 168 -17.30 -13.47 -24.87
C VAL A 168 -16.60 -12.29 -25.49
N PHE A 169 -17.38 -11.28 -25.87
CA PHE A 169 -16.89 -9.99 -26.29
C PHE A 169 -16.78 -9.08 -25.07
N ALA A 170 -15.56 -8.65 -24.75
CA ALA A 170 -15.28 -7.83 -23.58
C ALA A 170 -14.62 -6.51 -23.98
N ARG A 171 -14.94 -5.42 -23.28
CA ARG A 171 -14.25 -4.13 -23.45
C ARG A 171 -12.87 -4.15 -22.80
N ALA A 172 -12.73 -4.83 -21.67
CA ALA A 172 -11.47 -4.99 -20.96
C ALA A 172 -11.19 -6.46 -20.59
N VAL A 173 -9.90 -6.82 -20.64
CA VAL A 173 -9.35 -8.09 -20.12
C VAL A 173 -8.16 -7.76 -19.22
N PRO A 174 -7.76 -8.66 -18.31
CA PRO A 174 -6.60 -8.46 -17.46
C PRO A 174 -5.33 -8.14 -18.26
N ARG A 175 -4.56 -7.13 -17.85
CA ARG A 175 -3.31 -6.71 -18.50
C ARG A 175 -2.20 -7.75 -18.39
N ARG A 176 -2.28 -8.62 -17.38
CA ARG A 176 -1.33 -9.72 -17.19
C ARG A 176 -1.48 -10.81 -18.24
N TRP A 177 -2.64 -10.91 -18.91
CA TRP A 177 -2.82 -11.85 -20.01
C TRP A 177 -2.00 -11.43 -21.22
N ARG A 178 -1.21 -12.36 -21.74
CA ARG A 178 -0.43 -12.18 -22.97
C ARG A 178 -1.26 -12.66 -24.14
N ALA A 179 -1.38 -11.83 -25.17
CA ALA A 179 -1.97 -12.27 -26.44
C ALA A 179 -1.13 -13.45 -26.99
N ASP A 180 -1.81 -14.35 -27.71
CA ASP A 180 -1.18 -15.46 -28.45
C ASP A 180 -0.57 -16.59 -27.58
N THR A 181 -0.71 -16.53 -26.26
CA THR A 181 -0.39 -17.66 -25.37
C THR A 181 -1.68 -18.44 -25.08
N PRO A 182 -1.69 -19.78 -25.20
CA PRO A 182 -2.79 -20.58 -24.68
C PRO A 182 -3.05 -20.22 -23.23
N LEU A 183 -4.30 -19.87 -22.92
CA LEU A 183 -4.73 -19.59 -21.56
C LEU A 183 -5.51 -20.79 -21.03
N ASP A 184 -5.48 -20.97 -19.72
CA ASP A 184 -6.44 -21.83 -19.03
C ASP A 184 -6.75 -21.20 -17.67
N GLU A 185 -7.25 -19.98 -17.73
CA GLU A 185 -7.44 -19.13 -16.55
C GLU A 185 -8.91 -19.12 -16.14
N PRO A 186 -9.22 -19.34 -14.85
CA PRO A 186 -10.58 -19.24 -14.33
C PRO A 186 -11.08 -17.79 -14.38
N ILE A 187 -12.31 -17.64 -14.83
CA ILE A 187 -12.97 -16.35 -14.99
C ILE A 187 -14.44 -16.40 -14.54
N SER A 188 -14.95 -15.23 -14.17
CA SER A 188 -16.39 -14.99 -14.08
C SER A 188 -16.76 -13.73 -14.86
N PHE A 189 -18.01 -13.60 -15.27
CA PHE A 189 -18.50 -12.37 -15.90
C PHE A 189 -20.03 -12.25 -15.80
N ARG A 190 -20.51 -11.00 -15.85
CA ARG A 190 -21.94 -10.70 -16.04
C ARG A 190 -22.13 -10.36 -17.50
N GLY A 191 -22.63 -11.33 -18.26
CA GLY A 191 -22.72 -11.25 -19.72
C GLY A 191 -24.16 -11.09 -20.20
N LEU A 192 -24.37 -10.17 -21.14
CA LEU A 192 -25.61 -10.11 -21.92
C LEU A 192 -25.55 -11.15 -23.03
N PHE A 193 -26.51 -12.06 -23.08
CA PHE A 193 -26.58 -13.04 -24.16
C PHE A 193 -27.04 -12.41 -25.49
N LEU A 194 -26.32 -12.72 -26.58
CA LEU A 194 -26.56 -12.18 -27.91
C LEU A 194 -27.25 -13.21 -28.83
N VAL A 195 -26.54 -14.28 -29.18
CA VAL A 195 -26.96 -15.32 -30.14
C VAL A 195 -26.13 -16.59 -29.97
N ARG A 196 -26.53 -17.66 -30.66
CA ARG A 196 -25.64 -18.80 -30.92
C ARG A 196 -24.86 -18.59 -32.23
N GLY A 197 -23.55 -18.75 -32.20
CA GLY A 197 -22.68 -18.61 -33.36
C GLY A 197 -22.73 -19.82 -34.30
N ALA A 198 -21.97 -19.75 -35.39
CA ALA A 198 -21.81 -20.86 -36.33
C ALA A 198 -21.17 -22.09 -35.67
N ALA A 199 -21.75 -23.25 -35.93
CA ALA A 199 -21.15 -24.53 -35.55
C ALA A 199 -19.87 -24.78 -36.37
N ALA A 200 -18.83 -25.28 -35.72
CA ALA A 200 -17.62 -25.73 -36.43
C ALA A 200 -17.91 -27.02 -37.21
N GLU A 201 -18.73 -27.91 -36.64
CA GLU A 201 -19.15 -29.17 -37.22
C GLU A 201 -20.69 -29.29 -37.20
N PRO A 202 -21.33 -29.93 -38.20
CA PRO A 202 -22.79 -30.00 -38.33
C PRO A 202 -23.51 -30.60 -37.11
N GLU A 203 -22.85 -31.50 -36.37
CA GLU A 203 -23.43 -32.20 -35.22
C GLU A 203 -23.16 -31.50 -33.88
N THR A 204 -22.31 -30.47 -33.87
CA THR A 204 -21.97 -29.72 -32.67
C THR A 204 -22.76 -28.41 -32.60
N PRO A 205 -23.38 -28.06 -31.47
CA PRO A 205 -23.97 -26.74 -31.32
C PRO A 205 -22.86 -25.69 -31.41
N GLY A 206 -23.11 -24.61 -32.16
CA GLY A 206 -22.20 -23.47 -32.20
C GLY A 206 -22.05 -22.81 -30.83
N PRO A 207 -20.97 -22.03 -30.63
CA PRO A 207 -20.68 -21.40 -29.35
C PRO A 207 -21.73 -20.35 -28.99
N LEU A 208 -21.94 -20.12 -27.70
CA LEU A 208 -22.82 -19.06 -27.23
C LEU A 208 -22.07 -17.72 -27.21
N LEU A 209 -22.70 -16.65 -27.71
CA LEU A 209 -22.08 -15.34 -27.81
C LEU A 209 -22.62 -14.42 -26.72
N PHE A 210 -21.72 -13.82 -25.95
CA PHE A 210 -22.03 -12.87 -24.89
C PHE A 210 -21.28 -11.55 -25.07
N ALA A 211 -21.85 -10.45 -24.59
CA ALA A 211 -21.15 -9.18 -24.40
C ALA A 211 -21.06 -8.83 -22.91
N CYS A 212 -19.89 -8.40 -22.45
CA CYS A 212 -19.69 -7.90 -21.08
C CYS A 212 -18.74 -6.69 -21.07
N ASP A 213 -18.75 -5.91 -19.99
CA ASP A 213 -17.75 -4.85 -19.81
C ASP A 213 -16.35 -5.47 -19.65
N ARG A 214 -16.22 -6.40 -18.71
CA ARG A 214 -14.94 -7.05 -18.40
C ARG A 214 -15.10 -8.47 -17.92
N LEU A 215 -14.05 -9.26 -18.15
CA LEU A 215 -13.89 -10.58 -17.55
C LEU A 215 -13.22 -10.42 -16.19
N ALA A 216 -13.86 -10.93 -15.14
CA ALA A 216 -13.26 -11.05 -13.83
C ALA A 216 -12.32 -12.25 -13.81
N TRP A 217 -11.09 -12.05 -13.33
CA TRP A 217 -10.03 -13.06 -13.37
C TRP A 217 -9.68 -13.56 -11.98
N HIS A 218 -9.69 -14.88 -11.81
CA HIS A 218 -9.55 -15.55 -10.51
C HIS A 218 -8.37 -16.53 -10.46
N PRO A 219 -7.13 -16.09 -10.78
CA PRO A 219 -5.99 -17.00 -10.91
C PRO A 219 -5.77 -17.83 -9.65
N ASP A 220 -5.18 -19.02 -9.79
CA ASP A 220 -4.84 -19.89 -8.65
C ASP A 220 -3.79 -19.23 -7.75
N SER A 221 -4.31 -18.45 -6.80
CA SER A 221 -3.60 -17.53 -5.93
C SER A 221 -4.51 -17.25 -4.73
N LEU A 222 -3.96 -16.76 -3.62
CA LEU A 222 -4.77 -16.45 -2.45
C LEU A 222 -5.94 -15.50 -2.75
N LEU A 223 -5.71 -14.47 -3.58
CA LEU A 223 -6.75 -13.50 -3.94
C LEU A 223 -7.80 -14.11 -4.88
N GLY A 224 -7.37 -14.83 -5.93
CA GLY A 224 -8.31 -15.46 -6.86
C GLY A 224 -9.15 -16.55 -6.19
N ASN A 225 -8.53 -17.38 -5.35
CA ASN A 225 -9.21 -18.43 -4.58
C ASN A 225 -10.15 -17.86 -3.51
N ALA A 226 -9.92 -16.62 -3.06
CA ALA A 226 -10.84 -15.87 -2.21
C ALA A 226 -11.98 -15.18 -2.99
N GLY A 227 -12.11 -15.44 -4.29
CA GLY A 227 -13.14 -14.86 -5.16
C GLY A 227 -12.85 -13.44 -5.63
N MET A 228 -11.64 -12.91 -5.37
CA MET A 228 -11.27 -11.59 -5.87
C MET A 228 -11.05 -11.64 -7.37
N ASP A 229 -11.60 -10.66 -8.07
CA ASP A 229 -11.20 -10.34 -9.43
C ASP A 229 -9.85 -9.60 -9.42
N VAL A 230 -8.77 -10.34 -9.68
CA VAL A 230 -7.40 -9.83 -9.66
C VAL A 230 -7.16 -8.81 -10.78
N GLY A 231 -7.96 -8.85 -11.86
CA GLY A 231 -7.93 -7.85 -12.93
C GLY A 231 -8.30 -6.44 -12.49
N LEU A 232 -8.96 -6.27 -11.33
CA LEU A 232 -9.23 -4.95 -10.75
C LEU A 232 -7.96 -4.20 -10.36
N LEU A 233 -6.84 -4.89 -10.11
CA LEU A 233 -5.56 -4.24 -9.81
C LEU A 233 -5.04 -3.42 -11.01
N ASP A 234 -5.45 -3.75 -12.24
CA ASP A 234 -5.01 -3.05 -13.45
C ASP A 234 -5.54 -1.61 -13.57
N THR A 235 -6.63 -1.29 -12.85
CA THR A 235 -7.23 0.05 -12.85
C THR A 235 -6.66 0.95 -11.75
N VAL A 236 -5.94 0.37 -10.77
CA VAL A 236 -5.47 1.07 -9.59
C VAL A 236 -4.35 2.06 -9.95
N GLN A 237 -4.52 3.31 -9.51
CA GLN A 237 -3.57 4.39 -9.80
C GLN A 237 -2.77 4.79 -8.54
N SER A 238 -1.45 4.55 -8.60
CA SER A 238 -0.51 5.02 -7.58
C SER A 238 -0.24 6.53 -7.69
N GLY A 239 0.17 7.13 -6.58
CA GLY A 239 0.47 8.56 -6.48
C GLY A 239 -0.77 9.46 -6.42
N ARG A 240 -1.98 8.91 -6.28
CA ARG A 240 -3.24 9.67 -6.14
C ARG A 240 -3.97 9.29 -4.84
N LYS A 241 -4.86 10.16 -4.35
CA LYS A 241 -5.80 9.81 -3.26
C LYS A 241 -6.68 8.62 -3.71
N LEU A 242 -7.28 7.90 -2.77
CA LEU A 242 -8.28 6.89 -3.12
C LEU A 242 -9.48 7.58 -3.79
N GLY A 243 -9.84 7.15 -4.99
CA GLY A 243 -10.92 7.75 -5.77
C GLY A 243 -11.85 6.69 -6.39
N SER A 244 -12.80 7.13 -7.21
CA SER A 244 -13.78 6.23 -7.86
C SER A 244 -13.12 5.10 -8.67
N ALA A 245 -12.00 5.39 -9.35
CA ALA A 245 -11.27 4.40 -10.14
C ALA A 245 -10.64 3.25 -9.32
N ASP A 246 -10.34 3.49 -8.04
CA ASP A 246 -9.75 2.50 -7.15
C ASP A 246 -10.79 1.81 -6.25
N ARG A 247 -12.01 2.37 -6.18
CA ARG A 247 -13.04 2.05 -5.19
C ARG A 247 -13.44 0.57 -5.22
N ASP A 248 -13.78 0.05 -6.40
CA ASP A 248 -14.18 -1.35 -6.53
C ASP A 248 -13.02 -2.30 -6.20
N CYS A 249 -11.79 -1.99 -6.62
CA CYS A 249 -10.61 -2.78 -6.27
C CYS A 249 -10.36 -2.78 -4.76
N PHE A 250 -10.44 -1.60 -4.12
CA PHE A 250 -10.23 -1.44 -2.68
C PHE A 250 -11.19 -2.30 -1.86
N TYR A 251 -12.50 -2.23 -2.14
CA TYR A 251 -13.50 -2.98 -1.40
C TYR A 251 -13.52 -4.47 -1.74
N ALA A 252 -13.27 -4.85 -3.00
CA ALA A 252 -13.08 -6.24 -3.38
C ALA A 252 -11.87 -6.86 -2.65
N LEU A 253 -10.75 -6.14 -2.58
CA LEU A 253 -9.55 -6.58 -1.88
C LEU A 253 -9.76 -6.65 -0.36
N LEU A 254 -10.46 -5.69 0.26
CA LEU A 254 -10.87 -5.77 1.68
C LEU A 254 -11.74 -7.00 1.96
N THR A 255 -12.68 -7.29 1.06
CA THR A 255 -13.57 -8.46 1.16
C THR A 255 -12.75 -9.74 1.14
N ALA A 256 -11.94 -9.92 0.10
CA ALA A 256 -11.10 -11.10 -0.11
C ALA A 256 -10.07 -11.28 1.00
N ALA A 257 -9.36 -10.21 1.39
CA ALA A 257 -8.42 -10.29 2.52
C ALA A 257 -9.12 -10.68 3.83
N GLY A 258 -10.36 -10.23 4.04
CA GLY A 258 -11.15 -10.60 5.21
C GLY A 258 -11.60 -12.06 5.24
N THR A 259 -11.76 -12.71 4.10
CA THR A 259 -12.18 -14.13 4.01
C THR A 259 -11.02 -15.10 4.18
N ILE A 260 -9.81 -14.76 3.69
CA ILE A 260 -8.62 -15.62 3.77
C ILE A 260 -8.21 -15.85 5.23
N PRO A 261 -8.06 -17.09 5.74
CA PRO A 261 -7.58 -17.37 7.09
C PRO A 261 -6.25 -16.68 7.41
N GLN A 262 -6.10 -16.15 8.62
CA GLN A 262 -4.85 -15.47 9.02
C GLN A 262 -3.65 -16.40 8.96
N THR A 263 -3.85 -17.70 9.25
CA THR A 263 -2.81 -18.73 9.13
C THR A 263 -2.26 -18.83 7.71
N ASP A 264 -3.16 -18.77 6.73
CA ASP A 264 -2.83 -18.94 5.32
C ASP A 264 -2.16 -17.67 4.78
N LEU A 265 -2.62 -16.49 5.21
CA LEU A 265 -1.92 -15.22 4.96
C LEU A 265 -0.50 -15.24 5.53
N ASN A 266 -0.32 -15.68 6.77
CA ASN A 266 1.02 -15.72 7.37
C ASN A 266 1.93 -16.72 6.65
N ALA A 267 1.43 -17.92 6.34
CA ALA A 267 2.19 -18.94 5.63
C ALA A 267 2.61 -18.49 4.22
N ALA A 268 1.70 -17.89 3.46
CA ALA A 268 2.03 -17.35 2.14
C ALA A 268 2.96 -16.14 2.21
N ALA A 269 2.88 -15.34 3.29
CA ALA A 269 3.83 -14.26 3.51
C ALA A 269 5.23 -14.81 3.78
N ASP A 270 5.34 -15.89 4.58
CA ASP A 270 6.61 -16.56 4.84
C ASP A 270 7.22 -17.16 3.57
N GLU A 271 6.41 -17.79 2.73
CA GLU A 271 6.81 -18.29 1.41
C GLU A 271 7.27 -17.15 0.50
N SER A 272 6.52 -16.05 0.44
CA SER A 272 6.90 -14.87 -0.34
C SER A 272 8.21 -14.23 0.14
N VAL A 273 8.44 -14.16 1.45
CA VAL A 273 9.72 -13.67 2.01
C VAL A 273 10.86 -14.62 1.63
N ALA A 274 10.64 -15.94 1.70
CA ALA A 274 11.64 -16.94 1.34
C ALA A 274 12.02 -16.85 -0.15
N GLN A 275 11.03 -16.85 -1.05
CA GLN A 275 11.26 -16.66 -2.48
C GLN A 275 12.03 -15.36 -2.75
N ARG A 276 11.65 -14.27 -2.07
CA ARG A 276 12.30 -12.98 -2.25
C ARG A 276 13.75 -12.97 -1.77
N ARG A 277 14.04 -13.70 -0.69
CA ARG A 277 15.40 -13.89 -0.18
C ARG A 277 16.27 -14.57 -1.25
N ASP A 278 15.77 -15.66 -1.84
CA ASP A 278 16.48 -16.41 -2.88
C ASP A 278 16.74 -15.54 -4.11
N GLU A 279 15.74 -14.78 -4.59
CA GLU A 279 15.90 -13.80 -5.68
C GLU A 279 16.97 -12.73 -5.38
N LEU A 280 17.02 -12.24 -4.14
CA LEU A 280 18.00 -11.24 -3.72
C LEU A 280 19.41 -11.83 -3.61
N THR A 281 19.54 -13.07 -3.12
CA THR A 281 20.82 -13.79 -3.08
C THR A 281 21.37 -14.00 -4.49
N GLU A 282 20.54 -14.45 -5.44
CA GLU A 282 20.94 -14.57 -6.85
C GLU A 282 21.39 -13.23 -7.44
N LYS A 283 20.58 -12.18 -7.22
CA LYS A 283 20.90 -10.83 -7.71
C LYS A 283 22.20 -10.28 -7.11
N LEU A 284 22.51 -10.58 -5.85
CA LEU A 284 23.77 -10.16 -5.23
C LEU A 284 24.97 -10.81 -5.90
N VAL A 285 24.90 -12.10 -6.22
CA VAL A 285 25.96 -12.81 -6.97
C VAL A 285 26.16 -12.20 -8.36
N GLU A 286 25.06 -11.86 -9.05
CA GLU A 286 25.12 -11.16 -10.34
C GLU A 286 25.83 -9.79 -10.21
N LEU A 287 25.44 -8.99 -9.22
CA LEU A 287 26.01 -7.65 -8.99
C LEU A 287 27.50 -7.71 -8.59
N GLU A 288 27.90 -8.68 -7.76
CA GLU A 288 29.30 -8.89 -7.40
C GLU A 288 30.16 -9.28 -8.60
N THR A 289 29.63 -10.17 -9.46
CA THR A 289 30.31 -10.58 -10.69
C THR A 289 30.48 -9.40 -11.63
N ARG A 290 29.42 -8.62 -11.84
CA ARG A 290 29.44 -7.41 -12.67
C ARG A 290 30.38 -6.34 -12.10
N GLN A 291 30.41 -6.17 -10.78
CA GLN A 291 31.34 -5.25 -10.13
C GLN A 291 32.80 -5.63 -10.44
N ARG A 292 33.15 -6.91 -10.29
CA ARG A 292 34.49 -7.42 -10.57
C ARG A 292 34.89 -7.21 -12.03
N GLU A 293 34.01 -7.50 -12.97
CA GLU A 293 34.27 -7.29 -14.41
C GLU A 293 34.56 -5.81 -14.72
N ILE A 294 33.77 -4.88 -14.17
CA ILE A 294 33.99 -3.45 -14.36
C ILE A 294 35.32 -2.99 -13.74
N GLU A 295 35.66 -3.48 -12.55
CA GLU A 295 36.93 -3.19 -11.88
C GLU A 295 38.13 -3.74 -12.68
N GLU A 296 38.03 -4.94 -13.25
CA GLU A 296 39.06 -5.52 -14.13
C GLU A 296 39.24 -4.71 -15.41
N ARG A 297 38.14 -4.24 -16.04
CA ARG A 297 38.18 -3.37 -17.22
C ARG A 297 38.78 -2.00 -16.90
N LEU A 298 38.42 -1.40 -15.77
CA LEU A 298 39.03 -0.15 -15.29
C LEU A 298 40.54 -0.32 -15.07
N ALA A 299 40.95 -1.39 -14.41
CA ALA A 299 42.37 -1.68 -14.19
C ALA A 299 43.13 -1.93 -15.51
N ALA A 300 42.49 -2.52 -16.51
CA ALA A 300 43.08 -2.70 -17.84
C ALA A 300 43.30 -1.35 -18.55
N HIS A 301 42.32 -0.44 -18.49
CA HIS A 301 42.44 0.91 -19.05
C HIS A 301 43.47 1.78 -18.32
N GLU A 302 43.53 1.70 -16.99
CA GLU A 302 44.54 2.44 -16.20
C GLU A 302 45.97 1.99 -16.54
N ARG A 303 46.19 0.69 -16.77
CA ARG A 303 47.49 0.17 -17.25
C ARG A 303 47.87 0.67 -18.64
N LEU A 304 46.90 0.87 -19.53
CA LEU A 304 47.14 1.44 -20.86
C LEU A 304 47.46 2.94 -20.78
N ALA A 305 46.74 3.67 -19.94
CA ALA A 305 46.97 5.11 -19.73
C ALA A 305 48.35 5.40 -19.12
N ASP A 306 48.83 4.57 -18.18
CA ASP A 306 50.18 4.70 -17.61
C ASP A 306 51.29 4.49 -18.65
N ALA A 307 51.02 3.73 -19.73
CA ALA A 307 51.96 3.54 -20.83
C ALA A 307 51.99 4.74 -21.79
N GLU A 308 50.91 5.52 -21.88
CA GLU A 308 50.77 6.69 -22.74
C GLU A 308 50.78 7.98 -21.88
N ALA A 309 51.97 8.38 -21.43
CA ALA A 309 52.23 9.41 -20.41
C ALA A 309 51.68 10.85 -20.65
N SER A 310 50.77 11.08 -21.62
CA SER A 310 50.19 12.39 -21.90
C SER A 310 48.80 12.36 -22.56
N ALA A 311 48.03 11.28 -22.44
CA ALA A 311 46.68 11.21 -23.04
C ALA A 311 45.61 11.95 -22.21
N PRO A 312 44.66 12.66 -22.84
CA PRO A 312 43.51 13.26 -22.15
C PRO A 312 42.61 12.18 -21.52
N ALA A 313 41.81 12.57 -20.52
CA ALA A 313 40.92 11.66 -19.79
C ALA A 313 40.00 10.88 -20.74
N ASP A 314 40.18 9.56 -20.78
CA ASP A 314 39.40 8.66 -21.62
C ASP A 314 37.92 8.67 -21.21
N PRO A 315 36.99 9.05 -22.12
CA PRO A 315 35.55 9.01 -21.84
C PRO A 315 35.05 7.60 -21.44
N GLU A 316 35.72 6.52 -21.88
CA GLU A 316 35.36 5.16 -21.48
C GLU A 316 35.60 4.92 -19.98
N VAL A 317 36.71 5.43 -19.43
CA VAL A 317 37.01 5.32 -17.99
C VAL A 317 35.95 6.05 -17.16
N GLN A 318 35.49 7.22 -17.59
CA GLN A 318 34.40 7.96 -16.91
C GLN A 318 33.08 7.18 -16.95
N LYS A 319 32.76 6.56 -18.08
CA LYS A 319 31.58 5.70 -18.23
C LYS A 319 31.65 4.49 -17.29
N LEU A 320 32.79 3.79 -17.24
CA LEU A 320 32.99 2.64 -16.35
C LEU A 320 32.92 3.03 -14.87
N ARG A 321 33.48 4.17 -14.47
CA ARG A 321 33.35 4.69 -13.10
C ARG A 321 31.91 4.98 -12.72
N THR A 322 31.14 5.56 -13.63
CA THR A 322 29.70 5.81 -13.45
C THR A 322 28.93 4.50 -13.32
N GLU A 323 29.23 3.51 -14.16
CA GLU A 323 28.64 2.18 -14.11
C GLU A 323 28.98 1.47 -12.78
N LEU A 324 30.23 1.50 -12.35
CA LEU A 324 30.69 0.94 -11.07
C LEU A 324 29.96 1.57 -9.88
N ALA A 325 29.79 2.90 -9.88
CA ALA A 325 29.05 3.59 -8.84
C ALA A 325 27.57 3.15 -8.78
N ASN A 326 26.94 2.91 -9.93
CA ASN A 326 25.58 2.40 -10.01
C ASN A 326 25.48 0.96 -9.50
N VAL A 327 26.40 0.07 -9.92
CA VAL A 327 26.43 -1.33 -9.47
C VAL A 327 26.66 -1.42 -7.95
N ARG A 328 27.57 -0.62 -7.39
CA ARG A 328 27.81 -0.56 -5.94
C ARG A 328 26.57 -0.07 -5.18
N ARG A 329 25.86 0.94 -5.71
CA ARG A 329 24.60 1.41 -5.12
C ARG A 329 23.55 0.31 -5.11
N ASP A 330 23.36 -0.38 -6.24
CA ASP A 330 22.38 -1.47 -6.35
C ASP A 330 22.71 -2.64 -5.43
N ARG A 331 24.01 -2.91 -5.22
CA ARG A 331 24.48 -3.96 -4.29
C ARG A 331 24.13 -3.64 -2.85
N ILE A 332 24.41 -2.42 -2.37
CA ILE A 332 24.06 -1.99 -1.00
C ILE A 332 22.55 -2.09 -0.75
N VAL A 333 21.74 -1.69 -1.74
CA VAL A 333 20.28 -1.81 -1.66
C VAL A 333 19.86 -3.29 -1.57
N ALA A 334 20.45 -4.17 -2.38
CA ALA A 334 20.15 -5.60 -2.35
C ALA A 334 20.62 -6.28 -1.04
N GLU A 335 21.81 -5.95 -0.52
CA GLU A 335 22.34 -6.46 0.74
C GLU A 335 21.42 -6.10 1.91
N THR A 336 20.94 -4.86 1.95
CA THR A 336 20.04 -4.47 3.05
C THR A 336 18.66 -5.09 2.89
N ALA A 337 18.12 -5.14 1.66
CA ALA A 337 16.87 -5.84 1.41
C ALA A 337 16.97 -7.34 1.81
N LEU A 338 18.13 -7.96 1.61
CA LEU A 338 18.40 -9.32 2.07
C LEU A 338 18.39 -9.40 3.61
N ALA A 339 19.08 -8.49 4.30
CA ALA A 339 19.09 -8.43 5.76
C ALA A 339 17.69 -8.21 6.38
N THR A 340 16.78 -7.53 5.68
CA THR A 340 15.38 -7.39 6.08
C THR A 340 14.59 -8.69 5.86
N THR A 341 14.80 -9.38 4.72
CA THR A 341 14.12 -10.66 4.43
C THR A 341 14.62 -11.83 5.26
N GLU A 342 15.87 -11.81 5.71
CA GLU A 342 16.42 -12.76 6.71
C GLU A 342 15.71 -12.64 8.06
N ARG A 343 15.19 -11.46 8.40
CA ARG A 343 14.36 -11.24 9.60
C ARG A 343 12.90 -11.63 9.42
N GLY A 344 12.50 -12.12 8.24
CA GLY A 344 11.12 -12.52 7.96
C GLY A 344 10.22 -11.38 7.47
N PHE A 345 10.78 -10.27 7.00
CA PHE A 345 10.00 -9.10 6.53
C PHE A 345 10.31 -8.74 5.08
N HIS A 346 9.35 -8.15 4.39
CA HIS A 346 9.60 -7.61 3.05
C HIS A 346 10.35 -6.28 3.12
N ASP A 347 11.09 -5.96 2.06
CA ASP A 347 11.67 -4.64 1.86
C ASP A 347 10.61 -3.68 1.29
N LEU A 348 10.29 -2.63 2.04
CA LEU A 348 9.34 -1.60 1.62
C LEU A 348 9.81 -0.83 0.38
N LEU A 349 11.13 -0.68 0.16
CA LEU A 349 11.65 0.18 -0.89
C LEU A 349 11.20 -0.24 -2.28
N ARG A 350 11.04 -1.54 -2.52
CA ARG A 350 10.52 -2.04 -3.79
C ARG A 350 9.10 -1.53 -4.07
N SER A 351 8.22 -1.55 -3.05
CA SER A 351 6.86 -1.02 -3.18
C SER A 351 6.84 0.49 -3.43
N LEU A 352 7.81 1.23 -2.85
CA LEU A 352 7.96 2.67 -3.02
C LEU A 352 8.43 3.05 -4.41
N ILE A 353 9.45 2.37 -4.91
CA ILE A 353 10.10 2.69 -6.18
C ILE A 353 9.28 2.15 -7.37
N ARG A 354 8.68 0.97 -7.23
CA ARG A 354 7.92 0.29 -8.32
C ARG A 354 6.56 -0.21 -7.84
N PRO A 355 5.64 0.70 -7.47
CA PRO A 355 4.36 0.31 -6.89
C PRO A 355 3.54 -0.58 -7.83
N SER A 356 3.54 -0.31 -9.13
CA SER A 356 2.78 -1.10 -10.11
C SER A 356 3.23 -2.56 -10.21
N SER A 357 4.52 -2.84 -10.00
CA SER A 357 5.03 -4.22 -10.03
C SER A 357 4.72 -5.02 -8.78
N THR A 358 4.35 -4.35 -7.68
CA THR A 358 4.09 -4.97 -6.38
C THR A 358 2.60 -4.99 -6.05
N GLN A 359 1.71 -4.59 -6.98
CA GLN A 359 0.26 -4.61 -6.74
C GLN A 359 -0.26 -6.04 -6.63
N GLY A 360 -1.01 -6.30 -5.58
CA GLY A 360 -1.51 -7.63 -5.21
C GLY A 360 -0.45 -8.55 -4.60
N GLU A 361 0.80 -8.11 -4.44
CA GLU A 361 1.80 -8.90 -3.71
C GLU A 361 1.50 -8.85 -2.21
N LEU A 362 1.67 -9.99 -1.55
CA LEU A 362 1.50 -10.11 -0.10
C LEU A 362 2.79 -9.68 0.59
N LEU A 363 2.69 -8.70 1.48
CA LEU A 363 3.83 -8.13 2.19
C LEU A 363 3.66 -8.25 3.71
N ARG A 364 4.78 -8.48 4.40
CA ARG A 364 4.88 -8.59 5.87
C ARG A 364 5.82 -7.54 6.42
N PHE A 365 5.35 -6.76 7.38
CA PHE A 365 6.14 -5.71 8.04
C PHE A 365 5.86 -5.66 9.54
N ARG A 366 6.83 -5.12 10.28
CA ARG A 366 6.70 -4.80 11.70
C ARG A 366 6.88 -3.30 11.91
N GLY A 367 6.01 -2.70 12.69
CA GLY A 367 6.00 -1.25 12.91
C GLY A 367 5.30 -0.84 14.18
N ARG A 368 4.99 0.46 14.29
CA ARG A 368 4.18 1.02 15.37
C ARG A 368 2.95 1.70 14.79
N ALA A 369 1.77 1.31 15.25
CA ALA A 369 0.53 1.99 14.93
C ALA A 369 0.50 3.34 15.65
N LEU A 370 0.37 4.42 14.89
CA LEU A 370 0.26 5.79 15.40
C LEU A 370 -1.19 6.26 15.50
N ARG A 371 -2.05 5.71 14.65
CA ARG A 371 -3.46 6.07 14.54
C ARG A 371 -4.26 4.86 14.06
N ILE A 372 -5.41 4.60 14.68
CA ILE A 372 -6.33 3.54 14.28
C ILE A 372 -7.74 4.14 14.28
N LEU A 373 -8.30 4.37 13.09
CA LEU A 373 -9.61 5.00 12.93
C LEU A 373 -10.61 4.01 12.35
N ARG A 374 -11.81 3.98 12.93
CA ARG A 374 -12.98 3.34 12.31
C ARG A 374 -13.52 4.27 11.23
N VAL A 375 -13.58 3.79 10.00
CA VAL A 375 -14.15 4.50 8.85
C VAL A 375 -15.51 3.88 8.53
N PRO A 376 -16.63 4.51 8.91
CA PRO A 376 -17.96 4.03 8.54
C PRO A 376 -18.19 4.24 7.04
N LEU A 377 -18.84 3.28 6.39
CA LEU A 377 -19.36 3.43 5.03
C LEU A 377 -20.70 4.17 5.12
N GLY A 378 -20.74 5.37 4.53
CA GLY A 378 -21.92 6.24 4.59
C GLY A 378 -22.96 5.94 3.51
N GLY A 379 -23.98 6.80 3.39
CA GLY A 379 -25.05 6.65 2.40
C GLY A 379 -24.57 6.60 0.94
N GLY A 380 -23.45 7.26 0.61
CA GLY A 380 -22.82 7.18 -0.71
C GLY A 380 -22.15 5.83 -1.02
N ASP A 381 -21.96 4.98 -0.01
CA ASP A 381 -21.36 3.65 -0.10
C ASP A 381 -22.35 2.51 0.14
N ARG A 382 -23.67 2.77 0.02
CA ARG A 382 -24.71 1.74 0.18
C ARG A 382 -24.49 0.54 -0.74
N ASP A 383 -24.03 0.80 -1.96
CA ASP A 383 -23.69 -0.25 -2.94
C ASP A 383 -22.57 -1.18 -2.47
N VAL A 384 -21.63 -0.65 -1.70
CA VAL A 384 -20.51 -1.39 -1.15
C VAL A 384 -21.01 -2.29 -0.03
N VAL A 385 -21.84 -1.75 0.86
CA VAL A 385 -22.43 -2.52 1.98
C VAL A 385 -23.24 -3.70 1.46
N LEU A 386 -24.10 -3.47 0.45
CA LEU A 386 -24.93 -4.51 -0.16
C LEU A 386 -24.09 -5.60 -0.85
N ARG A 387 -23.05 -5.22 -1.60
CA ARG A 387 -22.21 -6.18 -2.33
C ARG A 387 -21.23 -6.95 -1.46
N HIS A 388 -20.64 -6.28 -0.47
CA HIS A 388 -19.49 -6.81 0.26
C HIS A 388 -19.81 -7.23 1.71
N GLY A 389 -20.99 -6.86 2.23
CA GLY A 389 -21.47 -7.32 3.53
C GLY A 389 -20.67 -6.77 4.73
N PHE A 390 -20.15 -5.54 4.62
CA PHE A 390 -19.61 -4.80 5.77
C PHE A 390 -19.96 -3.32 5.67
N ASP A 391 -20.11 -2.68 6.82
CA ASP A 391 -20.56 -1.28 6.99
C ASP A 391 -19.43 -0.35 7.44
N HIS A 392 -18.25 -0.89 7.72
CA HIS A 392 -17.07 -0.12 8.09
C HIS A 392 -15.78 -0.90 7.82
N TYR A 393 -14.67 -0.18 7.85
CA TYR A 393 -13.33 -0.75 7.95
C TYR A 393 -12.51 0.09 8.94
N TYR A 394 -11.29 -0.35 9.23
CA TYR A 394 -10.33 0.36 10.05
C TYR A 394 -9.15 0.79 9.21
N GLU A 395 -8.80 2.07 9.31
CA GLU A 395 -7.58 2.64 8.76
C GLU A 395 -6.53 2.73 9.88
N ILE A 396 -5.40 2.07 9.68
CA ILE A 396 -4.28 2.03 10.62
C ILE A 396 -3.11 2.75 9.95
N ASP A 397 -2.72 3.89 10.47
CA ASP A 397 -1.45 4.51 10.07
C ASP A 397 -0.35 4.02 10.98
N ALA A 398 0.70 3.49 10.38
CA ALA A 398 1.84 2.95 11.08
C ALA A 398 3.13 3.55 10.55
N THR A 399 4.17 3.51 11.38
CA THR A 399 5.55 3.70 10.92
C THR A 399 6.28 2.36 10.94
N VAL A 400 7.00 2.09 9.86
CA VAL A 400 7.87 0.92 9.71
C VAL A 400 9.30 1.41 9.67
N SER A 401 10.20 0.73 10.39
CA SER A 401 11.62 1.05 10.31
C SER A 401 12.16 0.62 8.96
N LEU A 402 12.79 1.54 8.24
CA LEU A 402 13.64 1.19 7.11
C LEU A 402 15.00 0.86 7.70
N ASP A 403 15.49 -0.36 7.46
CA ASP A 403 16.83 -0.76 7.89
C ASP A 403 17.95 -0.06 7.10
N LEU A 404 17.58 0.77 6.13
CA LEU A 404 18.43 1.69 5.39
C LEU A 404 18.15 3.13 5.81
N ASP A 405 19.23 3.87 6.03
CA ASP A 405 19.22 5.33 5.92
C ASP A 405 19.02 5.71 4.45
N VAL A 406 17.77 5.74 4.01
CA VAL A 406 17.45 6.13 2.63
C VAL A 406 17.59 7.64 2.54
N ARG A 407 18.61 8.08 1.81
CA ARG A 407 18.81 9.47 1.42
C ARG A 407 17.87 9.79 0.28
N PHE A 408 16.81 10.54 0.56
CA PHE A 408 15.99 11.12 -0.50
C PHE A 408 16.62 12.46 -0.90
N GLU A 409 17.18 12.53 -2.12
CA GLU A 409 17.58 13.82 -2.70
C GLU A 409 16.32 14.56 -3.16
N ARG A 410 16.02 15.66 -2.48
CA ARG A 410 14.91 16.53 -2.85
C ARG A 410 15.43 17.73 -3.59
N ALA A 411 15.19 17.80 -4.90
CA ALA A 411 15.38 19.02 -5.67
C ALA A 411 14.32 20.04 -5.26
N THR A 412 14.74 21.08 -4.53
CA THR A 412 13.90 22.25 -4.27
C THR A 412 14.33 23.33 -5.24
N VAL A 413 13.44 23.71 -6.15
CA VAL A 413 13.61 24.90 -6.98
C VAL A 413 13.43 26.08 -6.05
N VAL A 414 14.53 26.76 -5.72
CA VAL A 414 14.46 28.03 -5.01
C VAL A 414 13.97 29.04 -6.05
N PRO A 415 12.78 29.64 -5.89
CA PRO A 415 12.38 30.71 -6.78
C PRO A 415 13.47 31.79 -6.72
N PRO A 416 13.88 32.38 -7.87
CA PRO A 416 14.86 33.46 -7.86
C PRO A 416 14.39 34.48 -6.84
N ALA A 417 15.29 34.87 -5.93
CA ALA A 417 14.97 35.90 -4.95
C ALA A 417 14.39 37.07 -5.74
N GLU A 418 13.11 37.38 -5.51
CA GLU A 418 12.54 38.62 -6.01
C GLU A 418 13.47 39.70 -5.46
N GLU A 419 14.32 40.24 -6.33
CA GLU A 419 14.98 41.51 -6.07
C GLU A 419 13.82 42.43 -5.70
N GLN A 420 13.75 42.78 -4.41
CA GLN A 420 12.84 43.77 -3.91
C GLN A 420 13.20 45.07 -4.61
N GLY A 421 12.63 45.24 -5.80
CA GLY A 421 12.75 46.42 -6.62
C GLY A 421 12.36 47.60 -5.75
N GLY A 422 13.28 48.56 -5.69
CA GLY A 422 13.09 49.82 -5.00
C GLY A 422 11.71 50.39 -5.32
N GLN A 423 10.96 50.63 -4.27
CA GLN A 423 9.67 51.29 -4.29
C GLN A 423 9.90 52.76 -4.69
N GLU A 424 9.81 53.07 -5.98
CA GLU A 424 9.62 54.44 -6.45
C GLU A 424 8.14 54.84 -6.30
N PRO A 425 7.84 56.03 -5.74
CA PRO A 425 6.49 56.56 -5.68
C PRO A 425 6.19 57.36 -6.94
N GLY A 426 5.13 57.01 -7.67
CA GLY A 426 4.75 57.76 -8.88
C GLY A 426 3.31 57.52 -9.33
N ASP A 427 2.43 58.40 -8.87
CA ASP A 427 1.33 59.06 -9.60
C ASP A 427 0.37 58.28 -10.53
N ALA A 428 -0.87 58.21 -10.05
CA ALA A 428 -2.11 58.78 -10.61
C ALA A 428 -2.48 58.62 -12.10
N ALA A 429 -3.79 58.34 -12.28
CA ALA A 429 -4.66 58.55 -13.45
C ALA A 429 -4.42 57.53 -14.60
N SER A 430 -5.39 57.04 -15.36
CA SER A 430 -6.83 57.28 -15.58
C SER A 430 -7.25 56.34 -16.72
N ASP A 431 -8.53 55.95 -16.78
CA ASP A 431 -9.31 55.68 -18.02
C ASP A 431 -8.82 54.60 -19.01
N GLN A 432 -9.60 53.98 -19.88
CA GLN A 432 -11.02 53.67 -20.10
C GLN A 432 -10.99 52.66 -21.28
N GLN A 433 -12.08 51.93 -21.48
CA GLN A 433 -12.54 51.30 -22.74
C GLN A 433 -11.74 50.11 -23.31
N ALA A 434 -12.31 48.91 -23.42
CA ALA A 434 -13.46 48.45 -24.22
C ALA A 434 -13.12 48.14 -25.69
N GLY A 435 -13.49 46.92 -26.10
CA GLY A 435 -13.88 46.57 -27.46
C GLY A 435 -12.78 45.92 -28.31
N GLY A 436 -13.06 44.72 -28.82
CA GLY A 436 -12.28 44.13 -29.90
C GLY A 436 -12.48 42.63 -30.07
N ASP A 437 -13.62 42.23 -30.64
CA ASP A 437 -13.74 40.96 -31.36
C ASP A 437 -12.76 40.94 -32.54
N GLY A 438 -12.11 39.81 -32.78
CA GLY A 438 -11.13 39.65 -33.87
C GLY A 438 -10.74 38.20 -34.09
N ASP A 439 -11.60 37.49 -34.80
CA ASP A 439 -11.38 36.20 -35.44
C ASP A 439 -10.35 36.38 -36.58
N SER A 440 -9.24 35.64 -36.60
CA SER A 440 -8.39 35.42 -37.80
C SER A 440 -7.29 34.37 -37.55
N ALA A 441 -7.25 33.39 -38.44
CA ALA A 441 -6.20 32.40 -38.59
C ALA A 441 -5.01 32.95 -39.39
N SER A 442 -3.79 32.60 -38.96
CA SER A 442 -2.52 32.59 -39.71
C SER A 442 -1.48 31.92 -38.77
N ASP A 443 -0.94 30.73 -39.03
CA ASP A 443 0.10 30.41 -40.03
C ASP A 443 1.18 31.50 -40.17
N SER A 444 2.25 31.38 -39.38
CA SER A 444 3.63 31.77 -39.74
C SER A 444 4.61 31.56 -38.58
N ASP A 445 5.71 30.88 -38.91
CA ASP A 445 7.10 31.21 -38.59
C ASP A 445 7.65 31.04 -37.16
N ASP A 446 8.51 30.02 -37.05
CA ASP A 446 9.92 30.16 -36.67
C ASP A 446 10.28 31.41 -35.87
N ASN A 447 10.37 31.26 -34.55
CA ASN A 447 11.11 32.18 -33.70
C ASN A 447 11.97 31.38 -32.73
N ASP A 448 13.21 31.11 -33.17
CA ASP A 448 14.35 30.70 -32.34
C ASP A 448 14.75 31.88 -31.42
N ASP A 449 14.00 32.08 -30.33
CA ASP A 449 14.40 32.91 -29.19
C ASP A 449 14.76 31.98 -28.02
N HIS A 450 15.99 31.46 -28.05
CA HIS A 450 16.67 30.96 -26.85
C HIS A 450 17.06 32.15 -25.95
N ALA A 451 16.05 32.80 -25.38
CA ALA A 451 16.24 33.76 -24.30
C ALA A 451 16.77 33.02 -23.06
N ASP A 452 17.88 33.54 -22.52
CA ASP A 452 18.50 33.19 -21.24
C ASP A 452 17.45 32.88 -20.18
N GLN A 453 17.20 31.59 -19.93
CA GLN A 453 16.46 31.19 -18.74
C GLN A 453 17.39 31.39 -17.53
N PRO A 454 16.99 32.19 -16.53
CA PRO A 454 17.83 32.46 -15.37
C PRO A 454 18.15 31.14 -14.66
N ASN A 455 19.44 30.97 -14.37
CA ASN A 455 20.04 29.78 -13.77
C ASN A 455 19.34 29.44 -12.44
N GLN A 456 18.35 28.54 -12.48
CA GLN A 456 17.60 28.12 -11.29
C GLN A 456 18.54 27.34 -10.37
N THR A 457 18.82 27.90 -9.19
CA THR A 457 19.63 27.21 -8.18
C THR A 457 18.78 26.13 -7.52
N ILE A 458 18.96 24.88 -7.96
CA ILE A 458 18.36 23.72 -7.33
C ILE A 458 19.15 23.42 -6.05
N THR A 459 18.55 23.68 -4.89
CA THR A 459 19.13 23.26 -3.61
C THR A 459 18.61 21.86 -3.29
N SER A 460 19.50 20.87 -3.27
CA SER A 460 19.18 19.51 -2.82
C SER A 460 19.36 19.39 -1.31
N THR A 461 18.29 19.05 -0.59
CA THR A 461 18.39 18.67 0.83
C THR A 461 18.29 17.16 0.94
N VAL A 462 19.22 16.55 1.66
CA VAL A 462 19.25 15.12 1.94
C VAL A 462 18.59 14.87 3.30
N GLU A 463 17.43 14.25 3.31
CA GLU A 463 16.73 13.83 4.54
C GLU A 463 16.94 12.33 4.73
N THR A 464 17.50 11.95 5.88
CA THR A 464 17.61 10.55 6.30
C THR A 464 16.34 10.14 7.04
N VAL A 465 15.56 9.22 6.47
CA VAL A 465 14.29 8.78 7.05
C VAL A 465 14.42 7.36 7.56
N SER A 466 14.49 7.19 8.89
CA SER A 466 14.55 5.87 9.54
C SER A 466 13.17 5.23 9.74
N GLN A 467 12.10 6.03 9.73
CA GLN A 467 10.71 5.58 9.90
C GLN A 467 9.86 6.01 8.72
N TYR A 468 9.31 5.04 8.01
CA TYR A 468 8.50 5.26 6.83
C TYR A 468 7.01 5.04 7.12
N PRO A 469 6.12 5.97 6.72
CA PRO A 469 4.69 5.81 6.94
C PRO A 469 4.09 4.74 6.01
N VAL A 470 3.24 3.90 6.57
CA VAL A 470 2.45 2.90 5.86
C VAL A 470 1.02 2.99 6.34
N THR A 471 0.05 2.97 5.42
CA THR A 471 -1.37 2.89 5.76
C THR A 471 -1.83 1.44 5.55
N PHE A 472 -2.51 0.89 6.54
CA PHE A 472 -3.05 -0.46 6.50
C PHE A 472 -4.55 -0.44 6.76
N CYS A 473 -5.32 -1.04 5.85
CA CYS A 473 -6.76 -1.15 5.98
C CYS A 473 -7.17 -2.59 6.29
N VAL A 474 -8.04 -2.75 7.31
CA VAL A 474 -8.58 -4.05 7.73
C VAL A 474 -10.07 -3.96 8.01
N ARG A 475 -10.79 -5.06 7.85
CA ARG A 475 -12.23 -5.11 8.18
C ARG A 475 -12.49 -5.20 9.69
N THR A 476 -11.61 -5.87 10.43
CA THR A 476 -11.79 -6.14 11.86
C THR A 476 -10.48 -5.96 12.61
N LEU A 477 -10.56 -5.45 13.84
CA LEU A 477 -9.43 -5.42 14.77
C LEU A 477 -9.49 -6.60 15.75
N PRO A 478 -8.35 -7.09 16.26
CA PRO A 478 -8.32 -7.96 17.42
C PRO A 478 -9.05 -7.33 18.62
N GLU A 479 -9.67 -8.17 19.44
CA GLU A 479 -10.33 -7.72 20.67
C GLU A 479 -9.34 -6.98 21.59
N GLY A 480 -9.77 -5.88 22.19
CA GLY A 480 -8.93 -5.04 23.06
C GLY A 480 -7.95 -4.12 22.33
N THR A 481 -7.92 -4.10 20.99
CA THR A 481 -7.06 -3.17 20.24
C THR A 481 -7.50 -1.72 20.51
N PRO A 482 -6.60 -0.83 20.96
CA PRO A 482 -6.94 0.58 21.15
C PRO A 482 -7.25 1.25 19.81
N THR A 483 -8.28 2.11 19.80
CA THR A 483 -8.65 2.91 18.64
C THR A 483 -8.58 4.40 19.00
N GLY A 484 -8.28 5.24 18.01
CA GLY A 484 -8.20 6.68 18.19
C GLY A 484 -7.16 7.37 17.32
N PRO A 485 -7.11 8.71 17.38
CA PRO A 485 -6.18 9.54 16.60
C PRO A 485 -4.73 9.47 17.11
N LYS A 486 -4.52 8.97 18.33
CA LYS A 486 -3.21 8.80 18.96
C LYS A 486 -3.15 7.44 19.62
N VAL A 487 -2.53 6.50 18.92
CA VAL A 487 -2.22 5.16 19.40
C VAL A 487 -0.71 5.02 19.36
N ASP A 488 -0.14 4.19 20.23
CA ASP A 488 1.29 3.87 20.17
C ASP A 488 1.49 2.40 20.53
N VAL A 489 1.14 1.54 19.58
CA VAL A 489 1.13 0.09 19.79
C VAL A 489 2.01 -0.57 18.74
N PRO A 490 2.96 -1.43 19.12
CA PRO A 490 3.74 -2.20 18.16
C PRO A 490 2.84 -3.24 17.49
N ILE A 491 2.89 -3.25 16.17
CA ILE A 491 2.07 -4.12 15.35
C ILE A 491 2.92 -4.85 14.33
N GLU A 492 2.45 -6.03 13.96
CA GLU A 492 2.88 -6.75 12.78
C GLU A 492 1.72 -6.82 11.79
N ILE A 493 2.01 -6.54 10.53
CA ILE A 493 1.04 -6.45 9.46
C ILE A 493 1.42 -7.45 8.39
N VAL A 494 0.43 -8.24 7.98
CA VAL A 494 0.47 -9.03 6.74
C VAL A 494 -0.69 -8.56 5.87
N GLY A 495 -0.39 -8.10 4.66
CA GLY A 495 -1.40 -7.53 3.77
C GLY A 495 -0.94 -7.42 2.33
N PHE A 496 -1.91 -7.40 1.43
CA PHE A 496 -1.68 -7.20 0.00
C PHE A 496 -1.41 -5.73 -0.27
N HIS A 497 -0.35 -5.45 -1.03
CA HIS A 497 -0.07 -4.09 -1.49
C HIS A 497 -1.01 -3.69 -2.61
N MET A 498 -1.77 -2.62 -2.38
CA MET A 498 -2.71 -2.11 -3.37
C MET A 498 -2.07 -1.02 -4.23
N LYS A 499 -1.55 0.04 -3.59
CA LYS A 499 -0.95 1.20 -4.24
C LYS A 499 -0.14 2.05 -3.29
N ASN A 500 0.71 2.92 -3.83
CA ASN A 500 1.21 4.06 -3.06
C ASN A 500 0.21 5.20 -3.17
N TRP A 501 -0.41 5.62 -2.07
CA TRP A 501 -1.36 6.72 -2.09
C TRP A 501 -0.75 8.02 -1.54
N ARG A 502 -1.23 9.17 -2.03
CA ARG A 502 -0.82 10.48 -1.53
C ARG A 502 -1.75 10.92 -0.41
N PHE A 503 -1.19 11.17 0.77
CA PHE A 503 -1.90 11.78 1.89
C PHE A 503 -1.26 13.11 2.27
N GLN A 504 -2.06 13.96 2.93
CA GLN A 504 -1.59 15.22 3.49
C GLN A 504 -1.20 14.94 4.93
N THR A 505 0.04 15.22 5.31
CA THR A 505 0.39 15.24 6.72
C THR A 505 -0.19 16.51 7.36
N GLY A 506 -0.43 16.48 8.67
CA GLY A 506 -0.78 17.70 9.41
C GLY A 506 0.36 18.71 9.53
N GLU A 507 1.53 18.39 8.98
CA GLU A 507 2.72 19.24 8.96
C GLU A 507 2.52 20.35 7.92
N ARG A 508 2.43 21.58 8.41
CA ARG A 508 2.27 22.77 7.58
C ARG A 508 3.66 23.30 7.20
N LEU A 509 3.89 23.46 5.91
CA LEU A 509 5.11 24.06 5.36
C LEU A 509 5.08 25.58 5.55
N ALA A 510 6.24 26.24 5.39
CA ALA A 510 6.38 27.69 5.55
C ALA A 510 5.47 28.50 4.60
N ASP A 511 5.16 27.94 3.43
CA ASP A 511 4.23 28.49 2.44
C ASP A 511 2.74 28.31 2.81
N GLY A 512 2.45 27.73 3.99
CA GLY A 512 1.11 27.45 4.47
C GLY A 512 0.47 26.20 3.87
N SER A 513 1.11 25.52 2.92
CA SER A 513 0.63 24.27 2.33
C SER A 513 0.93 23.06 3.23
N PHE A 514 0.18 21.97 3.06
CA PHE A 514 0.44 20.72 3.80
C PHE A 514 1.46 19.86 3.06
N ARG A 515 2.42 19.29 3.80
CA ARG A 515 3.40 18.37 3.23
C ARG A 515 2.67 17.13 2.71
N LYS A 516 2.72 16.92 1.39
CA LYS A 516 2.19 15.72 0.75
C LYS A 516 3.22 14.60 0.88
N ARG A 517 2.84 13.49 1.52
CA ARG A 517 3.67 12.28 1.59
C ARG A 517 3.00 11.16 0.80
N GLN A 518 3.81 10.24 0.29
CA GLN A 518 3.33 8.99 -0.26
C GLN A 518 3.54 7.91 0.80
N ALA A 519 2.60 6.97 0.89
CA ALA A 519 2.72 5.77 1.71
C ALA A 519 2.15 4.58 0.94
N PRO A 520 2.71 3.38 1.10
CA PRO A 520 2.07 2.15 0.69
C PRO A 520 0.74 2.01 1.42
N LEU A 521 -0.30 1.69 0.66
CA LEU A 521 -1.60 1.26 1.15
C LEU A 521 -1.66 -0.26 1.06
N LEU A 522 -1.66 -0.90 2.21
CA LEU A 522 -1.77 -2.34 2.39
C LEU A 522 -3.20 -2.70 2.82
N ILE A 523 -3.70 -3.84 2.37
CA ILE A 523 -5.00 -4.36 2.78
C ILE A 523 -4.85 -5.78 3.29
N GLY A 524 -5.33 -6.04 4.50
CA GLY A 524 -5.19 -7.35 5.12
C GLY A 524 -6.41 -7.71 5.97
N ARG A 525 -6.32 -8.84 6.66
CA ARG A 525 -7.41 -9.35 7.48
C ARG A 525 -7.51 -8.65 8.83
N LYS A 526 -6.44 -8.73 9.62
CA LYS A 526 -6.31 -8.15 10.96
C LYS A 526 -4.82 -7.89 11.24
N PRO A 527 -4.46 -6.81 11.95
CA PRO A 527 -3.12 -6.64 12.47
C PRO A 527 -2.85 -7.66 13.59
N LEU A 528 -1.60 -8.04 13.79
CA LEU A 528 -1.14 -8.74 14.97
C LEU A 528 -0.59 -7.69 15.95
N ILE A 529 -1.25 -7.53 17.09
CA ILE A 529 -0.73 -6.69 18.16
C ILE A 529 0.41 -7.45 18.84
N ILE A 530 1.61 -6.89 18.79
CA ILE A 530 2.75 -7.48 19.50
C ILE A 530 2.63 -7.00 20.93
N ASP A 531 2.35 -7.93 21.84
CA ASP A 531 2.34 -7.58 23.25
C ASP A 531 3.78 -7.31 23.69
N THR A 532 4.19 -6.04 23.64
CA THR A 532 5.45 -5.59 24.23
C THR A 532 5.32 -5.35 25.71
N SER A 533 4.25 -5.82 26.36
CA SER A 533 4.40 -6.24 27.74
C SER A 533 5.33 -7.47 27.77
N ILE A 534 6.62 -7.23 27.48
CA ILE A 534 7.59 -7.53 28.50
C ILE A 534 6.97 -6.85 29.71
N ARG A 535 6.25 -7.62 30.54
CA ARG A 535 5.96 -7.25 31.91
C ARG A 535 7.33 -6.80 32.39
N GLU A 536 7.57 -5.49 32.36
CA GLU A 536 8.49 -4.87 33.28
C GLU A 536 7.94 -5.40 34.58
N ASN A 537 8.61 -6.43 35.08
CA ASN A 537 8.21 -7.09 36.28
C ASN A 537 8.52 -5.98 37.28
N THR A 538 7.55 -5.11 37.52
CA THR A 538 7.74 -3.85 38.24
C THR A 538 8.33 -4.18 39.60
N THR A 539 7.96 -5.34 40.13
CA THR A 539 8.60 -6.04 41.23
C THR A 539 10.11 -6.28 41.05
N LEU A 540 10.58 -6.83 39.94
CA LEU A 540 12.01 -7.04 39.68
C LEU A 540 12.78 -5.73 39.48
N ALA A 541 12.18 -4.73 38.83
CA ALA A 541 12.76 -3.39 38.72
C ALA A 541 12.82 -2.68 40.09
N ILE A 542 11.77 -2.78 40.90
CA ILE A 542 11.73 -2.24 42.27
C ILE A 542 12.71 -2.99 43.17
N VAL A 543 12.79 -4.32 43.10
CA VAL A 543 13.76 -5.12 43.89
C VAL A 543 15.18 -4.81 43.45
N GLY A 544 15.46 -4.75 42.14
CA GLY A 544 16.77 -4.38 41.62
C GLY A 544 17.17 -2.96 42.00
N GLY A 545 16.26 -1.99 41.87
CA GLY A 545 16.47 -0.60 42.29
C GLY A 545 16.66 -0.46 43.80
N SER A 546 15.87 -1.18 44.60
CA SER A 546 16.00 -1.19 46.06
C SER A 546 17.32 -1.80 46.51
N LEU A 547 17.73 -2.92 45.88
CA LEU A 547 19.01 -3.55 46.16
C LEU A 547 20.15 -2.57 45.84
N PHE A 548 20.12 -1.92 44.67
CA PHE A 548 21.12 -0.93 44.26
C PHE A 548 21.24 0.24 45.24
N VAL A 549 20.10 0.82 45.67
CA VAL A 549 20.08 1.88 46.69
C VAL A 549 20.63 1.38 48.02
N LEU A 550 20.31 0.15 48.43
CA LEU A 550 20.81 -0.45 49.65
C LEU A 550 22.33 -0.68 49.59
N THR A 551 22.88 -1.07 48.43
CA THR A 551 24.33 -1.17 48.23
C THR A 551 25.01 0.19 48.37
N ILE A 552 24.45 1.23 47.75
CA ILE A 552 24.97 2.61 47.88
C ILE A 552 24.93 3.06 49.34
N LEU A 553 23.84 2.76 50.06
CA LEU A 553 23.69 3.09 51.47
C LEU A 553 24.76 2.37 52.32
N VAL A 554 25.00 1.08 52.08
CA VAL A 554 26.02 0.30 52.79
C VAL A 554 27.42 0.84 52.53
N VAL A 555 27.74 1.20 51.29
CA VAL A 555 29.02 1.83 50.94
C VAL A 555 29.16 3.19 51.64
N TRP A 556 28.12 4.02 51.61
CA TRP A 556 28.11 5.33 52.27
C TRP A 556 28.29 5.21 53.79
N ILE A 557 27.58 4.29 54.44
CA ILE A 557 27.72 3.98 55.87
C ILE A 557 29.14 3.49 56.16
N SER A 558 29.70 2.62 55.32
CA SER A 558 31.05 2.08 55.51
C SER A 558 32.10 3.19 55.42
N VAL A 559 32.00 4.09 54.44
CA VAL A 559 32.88 5.27 54.31
C VAL A 559 32.73 6.19 55.52
N TRP A 560 31.50 6.45 55.98
CA TRP A 560 31.25 7.29 57.14
C TRP A 560 31.79 6.69 58.44
N MET A 561 31.65 5.38 58.65
CA MET A 561 32.20 4.69 59.83
C MET A 561 33.73 4.67 59.81
N LEU A 562 34.36 4.41 58.65
CA LEU A 562 35.81 4.45 58.51
C LEU A 562 36.36 5.88 58.70
N GLY A 563 35.69 6.89 58.16
CA GLY A 563 36.07 8.30 58.37
C GLY A 563 35.87 8.81 59.80
N ARG A 564 34.98 8.18 60.58
CA ARG A 564 34.83 8.49 62.02
C ARG A 564 35.99 7.98 62.85
N GLY A 565 36.62 6.87 62.46
CA GLY A 565 37.83 6.36 63.10
C GLY A 565 39.02 7.30 62.94
N ASP A 566 39.13 7.96 61.79
CA ASP A 566 40.20 8.91 61.51
C ASP A 566 40.13 10.18 62.36
N ARG A 567 38.94 10.61 62.81
CA ARG A 567 38.85 11.76 63.74
C ARG A 567 39.46 11.45 65.11
N ALA A 568 39.23 10.24 65.63
CA ALA A 568 39.85 9.81 66.89
C ALA A 568 41.37 9.61 66.73
N PHE A 569 41.81 9.14 65.56
CA PHE A 569 43.25 9.01 65.28
C PHE A 569 43.93 10.37 65.06
N GLN A 570 43.25 11.34 64.42
CA GLN A 570 43.72 12.71 64.30
C GLN A 570 43.78 13.39 65.66
N GLU A 571 42.78 13.24 66.53
CA GLU A 571 42.84 13.76 67.91
C GLU A 571 43.95 13.08 68.74
N ALA A 572 44.16 11.77 68.59
CA ALA A 572 45.26 11.06 69.25
C ALA A 572 46.65 11.44 68.70
N ALA A 573 46.78 11.68 67.40
CA ALA A 573 48.03 12.09 66.76
C ALA A 573 48.35 13.57 67.02
N LEU A 574 47.33 14.44 67.07
CA LEU A 574 47.48 15.85 67.40
C LEU A 574 47.75 16.04 68.90
N SER A 575 47.04 15.34 69.79
CA SER A 575 47.34 15.41 71.24
C SER A 575 48.75 14.94 71.59
N LYS A 576 49.32 14.01 70.79
CA LYS A 576 50.73 13.59 70.96
C LYS A 576 51.75 14.58 70.42
N ARG A 577 51.36 15.50 69.52
CA ARG A 577 52.22 16.59 69.02
C ARG A 577 52.04 17.91 69.77
N TYR A 578 50.92 18.09 70.47
CA TYR A 578 50.63 19.25 71.31
C TYR A 578 50.66 18.96 72.81
N ALA A 579 51.23 17.84 73.24
CA ALA A 579 51.65 17.66 74.62
C ALA A 579 52.81 18.63 74.87
N VAL A 580 52.46 19.86 75.25
CA VAL A 580 53.36 20.88 75.74
C VAL A 580 54.03 20.33 76.98
N ASP A 581 55.36 20.22 76.98
CA ASP A 581 56.15 19.94 78.18
C ASP A 581 55.70 20.91 79.28
N GLU A 582 55.25 20.37 80.42
CA GLU A 582 54.90 21.14 81.61
C GLU A 582 56.12 21.98 82.03
N GLY A 583 56.14 23.25 81.63
CA GLY A 583 57.19 24.19 82.02
C GLY A 583 57.48 25.34 81.06
N VAL A 584 57.00 25.32 79.80
CA VAL A 584 57.26 26.43 78.86
C VAL A 584 56.04 27.35 78.79
N SER A 585 56.19 28.54 79.36
CA SER A 585 55.21 29.63 79.32
C SER A 585 55.03 30.13 77.88
N LEU A 586 53.78 30.43 77.50
CA LEU A 586 53.41 30.98 76.20
C LEU A 586 54.10 32.32 75.85
N ASN A 587 54.81 32.95 76.80
CA ASN A 587 55.57 34.18 76.59
C ASN A 587 56.97 33.98 76.00
N ASP A 588 57.49 32.75 75.92
CA ASP A 588 58.81 32.45 75.35
C ASP A 588 58.77 32.01 73.87
N LEU A 589 57.57 31.91 73.29
CA LEU A 589 57.41 31.67 71.86
C LEU A 589 57.36 33.02 71.15
N ASP A 590 58.50 33.41 70.56
CA ASP A 590 58.68 34.57 69.68
C ASP A 590 57.89 34.37 68.36
N ILE A 591 56.56 34.37 68.47
CA ILE A 591 55.64 34.32 67.34
C ILE A 591 55.55 35.74 66.82
N GLN A 592 56.40 36.07 65.85
CA GLN A 592 56.21 37.24 65.01
C GLN A 592 54.81 37.17 64.38
N THR A 593 53.93 38.07 64.81
CA THR A 593 52.66 38.35 64.15
C THR A 593 52.98 38.96 62.80
N ASP A 594 53.02 38.14 61.75
CA ASP A 594 53.06 38.64 60.39
C ASP A 594 51.65 39.13 60.02
N ASP A 595 51.58 40.42 59.72
CA ASP A 595 50.35 41.16 59.45
C ASP A 595 49.70 40.68 58.14
N GLY A 596 48.58 39.97 58.28
CA GLY A 596 47.49 40.00 57.30
C GLY A 596 47.47 38.87 56.25
N PRO A 597 46.26 38.37 55.90
CA PRO A 597 46.11 37.40 54.82
C PRO A 597 46.44 38.01 53.46
N ASN A 598 47.40 37.40 52.75
CA ASN A 598 47.80 37.77 51.40
C ASN A 598 46.79 37.21 50.38
N PHE A 599 45.86 38.04 49.91
CA PHE A 599 44.81 37.68 48.93
C PHE A 599 45.27 37.73 47.46
N ARG A 600 46.57 37.65 47.17
CA ARG A 600 47.09 37.92 45.82
C ARG A 600 46.79 36.86 44.75
N ASP A 601 46.32 35.67 45.11
CA ASP A 601 46.16 34.55 44.15
C ASP A 601 44.70 34.14 43.85
N LEU A 602 43.70 34.98 44.14
CA LEU A 602 42.29 34.70 43.81
C LEU A 602 41.82 35.34 42.49
N GLY A 603 42.66 35.29 41.46
CA GLY A 603 42.26 35.77 40.13
C GLY A 603 43.14 35.28 38.99
N SER A 604 42.78 34.14 38.40
CA SER A 604 43.00 33.83 36.98
C SER A 604 42.01 32.78 36.52
#